data_AF-A0A7I4Z4N6-F1
#
_entry.id   AF-A0A7I4Z4N6-F1
#
_cell.length_a   1.000
_cell.length_b   1.000
_cell.length_c   1.000
_cell.angle_alpha   90.00
_cell.angle_beta   90.00
_cell.angle_gamma   90.00
#
_symmetry.space_group_name_H-M   'P 1'
#
loop_
_entity.id
_entity.type
_entity.pdbx_description
1 polymer ?
#
loop_
_entity_poly.entity_id
_entity_poly.type
_entity_poly.pdbx_seq_one_letter_code
_entity_poly.pdbx_strand_id
1 'polypeptide(L)'
;MIVCHRGVVLLPFNVVFLAVIMKFVFVSLVFTLGIVYTSADHKCYQCISSSDNQEDCESSDLDKLKPFIKPCPVLQEGTFKGAHAKGCRKIIQTVESKKSTIRECAYSGEVVDGQKKTGNWGINMYYYQCENTGSEPCNGARSPLVIALSLLLSLTALFFQ
;
A
#
# COMPACT_ATOMS: atom_id res chain seq x y z
N MET A 1 25.06 42.14 64.96
CA MET A 1 25.72 40.84 65.20
C MET A 1 24.65 39.82 65.59
N ILE A 2 24.18 38.99 64.65
CA ILE A 2 23.25 37.86 64.86
C ILE A 2 23.64 36.83 63.76
N VAL A 3 24.61 35.94 64.01
CA VAL A 3 24.48 34.53 64.43
C VAL A 3 23.53 33.69 63.57
N CYS A 4 24.12 32.85 62.70
CA CYS A 4 23.46 31.76 61.99
C CYS A 4 23.16 30.58 62.91
N HIS A 5 21.97 29.96 62.78
CA HIS A 5 21.74 28.60 63.26
C HIS A 5 20.94 27.78 62.23
N ARG A 6 21.36 26.52 62.06
CA ARG A 6 20.78 25.42 61.27
C ARG A 6 19.27 25.52 61.06
N GLY A 7 18.82 25.42 59.80
CA GLY A 7 17.39 25.29 59.51
C GLY A 7 17.13 24.91 58.06
N VAL A 8 16.63 23.70 57.87
CA VAL A 8 16.03 23.12 56.66
C VAL A 8 15.46 24.17 55.71
N VAL A 9 15.97 24.22 54.48
CA VAL A 9 15.40 25.05 53.40
C VAL A 9 14.10 24.38 52.94
N LEU A 10 12.99 24.80 53.54
CA LEU A 10 11.64 24.51 53.06
C LEU A 10 11.44 25.27 51.75
N LEU A 11 11.57 24.55 50.63
CA LEU A 11 11.19 25.10 49.33
C LEU A 11 9.69 25.42 49.35
N PRO A 12 9.27 26.59 48.84
CA PRO A 12 7.88 27.02 48.88
C PRO A 12 7.00 26.01 48.13
N PHE A 13 5.84 25.66 48.72
CA PHE A 13 4.86 24.72 48.20
C PHE A 13 4.55 24.89 46.69
N ASN A 14 4.57 26.14 46.20
CA ASN A 14 4.33 26.49 44.80
C ASN A 14 5.37 25.92 43.82
N VAL A 15 6.64 25.77 44.24
CA VAL A 15 7.73 25.26 43.38
C VAL A 15 7.66 23.74 43.23
N VAL A 16 7.26 23.05 44.30
CA VAL A 16 7.03 21.59 44.27
C VAL A 16 5.82 21.26 43.39
N PHE A 17 4.75 22.06 43.47
CA PHE A 17 3.55 21.86 42.67
C PHE A 17 3.78 22.07 41.16
N LEU A 18 4.53 23.11 40.79
CA LEU A 18 4.94 23.38 39.39
C LEU A 18 5.80 22.25 38.80
N ALA A 19 6.74 21.70 39.57
CA ALA A 19 7.59 20.60 39.13
C ALA A 19 6.81 19.29 38.89
N VAL A 20 5.75 19.04 39.66
CA VAL A 20 4.87 17.87 39.48
C VAL A 20 4.02 18.02 38.21
N ILE A 21 3.42 19.20 37.99
CA ILE A 21 2.63 19.48 36.78
C ILE A 21 3.51 19.37 35.52
N MET A 22 4.73 19.91 35.56
CA MET A 22 5.65 19.87 34.42
C MET A 22 6.08 18.44 34.06
N LYS A 23 6.25 17.56 35.05
CA LYS A 23 6.52 16.12 34.81
C LYS A 23 5.31 15.40 34.21
N PHE A 24 4.09 15.68 34.67
CA PHE A 24 2.88 15.10 34.11
C PHE A 24 2.65 15.53 32.65
N VAL A 25 2.85 16.81 32.34
CA VAL A 25 2.74 17.34 30.96
C VAL A 25 3.77 16.68 30.04
N PHE A 26 5.01 16.48 30.51
CA PHE A 26 6.06 15.86 29.70
C PHE A 26 5.80 14.37 29.44
N VAL A 27 5.29 13.63 30.42
CA VAL A 27 4.91 12.21 30.26
C VAL A 27 3.72 12.07 29.31
N SER A 28 2.72 12.94 29.39
CA SER A 28 1.58 12.94 28.45
C SER A 28 1.97 13.35 27.03
N LEU A 29 2.95 14.24 26.85
CA LEU A 29 3.46 14.64 25.54
C LEU A 29 4.21 13.49 24.85
N VAL A 30 5.00 12.70 25.59
CA VAL A 30 5.72 11.54 25.04
C VAL A 30 4.75 10.42 24.66
N PHE A 31 3.64 10.25 25.38
CA PHE A 31 2.65 9.21 25.11
C PHE A 31 1.83 9.43 23.83
N THR A 32 1.73 10.68 23.34
CA THR A 32 0.99 11.01 22.10
C THR A 32 1.83 10.90 20.83
N LEU A 33 3.16 10.86 20.94
CA LEU A 33 4.09 10.66 19.81
C LEU A 33 4.36 9.19 19.48
N GLY A 34 3.86 8.25 20.28
CA GLY A 34 3.99 6.81 20.09
C GLY A 34 3.01 6.23 19.06
N ILE A 35 2.79 6.90 17.93
CA ILE A 35 2.01 6.32 16.82
C ILE A 35 2.87 5.22 16.22
N VAL A 36 2.61 3.98 16.65
CA VAL A 36 3.12 2.77 16.00
C VAL A 36 2.55 2.76 14.58
N TYR A 37 3.38 3.11 13.60
CA TYR A 37 3.07 2.84 12.19
C TYR A 37 3.00 1.33 12.02
N THR A 38 1.81 0.76 12.10
CA THR A 38 1.56 -0.59 11.63
C THR A 38 1.68 -0.52 10.11
N SER A 39 2.84 -0.88 9.56
CA SER A 39 2.96 -1.13 8.13
C SER A 39 2.10 -2.36 7.84
N ALA A 40 0.84 -2.14 7.45
CA ALA A 40 -0.01 -3.21 6.99
C ALA A 40 0.69 -3.90 5.82
N ASP A 41 1.02 -5.19 5.97
CA ASP A 41 1.62 -5.97 4.90
C ASP A 41 0.74 -5.85 3.65
N HIS A 42 1.24 -5.13 2.65
CA HIS A 42 0.56 -4.98 1.37
C HIS A 42 0.41 -6.35 0.72
N LYS A 43 -0.79 -6.65 0.21
CA LYS A 43 -1.08 -7.90 -0.49
C LYS A 43 -1.50 -7.60 -1.91
N CYS A 44 -0.92 -8.35 -2.84
CA CYS A 44 -1.24 -8.26 -4.26
C CYS A 44 -1.53 -9.65 -4.81
N TYR A 45 -2.27 -9.73 -5.92
CA TYR A 45 -2.18 -10.92 -6.75
C TYR A 45 -0.76 -10.99 -7.31
N GLN A 46 -0.10 -12.14 -7.16
CA GLN A 46 1.27 -12.37 -7.58
C GLN A 46 1.37 -13.67 -8.39
N CYS A 47 1.39 -13.52 -9.72
CA CYS A 47 1.32 -14.63 -10.68
C CYS A 47 1.81 -14.24 -12.09
N ILE A 48 2.14 -15.24 -12.90
CA ILE A 48 2.54 -15.11 -14.31
C ILE A 48 1.72 -16.09 -15.14
N SER A 49 0.90 -15.62 -16.08
CA SER A 49 -0.01 -16.49 -16.85
C SER A 49 0.70 -17.47 -17.79
N SER A 50 1.95 -17.21 -18.13
CA SER A 50 2.79 -18.11 -18.94
C SER A 50 3.59 -19.12 -18.11
N SER A 51 3.43 -19.14 -16.77
CA SER A 51 4.07 -20.12 -15.90
C SER A 51 3.16 -21.34 -15.70
N ASP A 52 3.77 -22.51 -15.49
CA ASP A 52 3.02 -23.75 -15.26
C ASP A 52 2.02 -23.61 -14.11
N ASN A 53 0.78 -24.09 -14.34
CA ASN A 53 -0.34 -24.06 -13.38
C ASN A 53 -0.79 -22.66 -12.92
N GLN A 54 -0.47 -21.61 -13.68
CA GLN A 54 -0.90 -20.23 -13.38
C GLN A 54 -1.69 -19.58 -14.52
N GLU A 55 -2.29 -20.38 -15.39
CA GLU A 55 -3.08 -19.92 -16.54
C GLU A 55 -4.22 -18.99 -16.14
N ASP A 56 -4.88 -19.29 -15.01
CA ASP A 56 -5.93 -18.47 -14.42
C ASP A 56 -5.47 -17.06 -14.02
N CYS A 57 -4.15 -16.81 -13.97
CA CYS A 57 -3.63 -15.47 -13.86
C CYS A 57 -4.12 -14.60 -15.02
N GLU A 58 -4.30 -15.07 -16.26
CA GLU A 58 -4.83 -14.19 -17.32
C GLU A 58 -6.27 -13.70 -17.03
N SER A 59 -7.03 -14.45 -16.22
CA SER A 59 -8.41 -14.13 -15.87
C SER A 59 -8.56 -12.79 -15.15
N SER A 60 -9.74 -12.20 -15.28
CA SER A 60 -10.20 -11.05 -14.48
C SER A 60 -11.24 -11.46 -13.42
N ASP A 61 -11.54 -12.76 -13.33
CA ASP A 61 -12.40 -13.34 -12.33
C ASP A 61 -11.67 -13.40 -10.98
N LEU A 62 -12.22 -12.71 -9.98
CA LEU A 62 -11.61 -12.62 -8.65
C LEU A 62 -11.54 -13.98 -7.96
N ASP A 63 -12.48 -14.89 -8.21
CA ASP A 63 -12.48 -16.22 -7.59
C ASP A 63 -11.30 -17.07 -8.06
N LYS A 64 -10.99 -16.98 -9.36
CA LYS A 64 -9.83 -17.62 -9.96
C LYS A 64 -8.51 -16.99 -9.50
N LEU A 65 -8.53 -15.71 -9.13
CA LEU A 65 -7.34 -14.99 -8.71
C LEU A 65 -7.03 -15.14 -7.21
N LYS A 66 -8.03 -15.48 -6.38
CA LYS A 66 -7.86 -15.68 -4.91
C LYS A 66 -6.62 -16.50 -4.52
N PRO A 67 -6.27 -17.63 -5.17
CA PRO A 67 -5.10 -18.41 -4.83
C PRO A 67 -3.76 -17.66 -5.00
N PHE A 68 -3.74 -16.59 -5.80
CA PHE A 68 -2.54 -15.81 -6.09
C PHE A 68 -2.32 -14.63 -5.14
N ILE A 69 -3.18 -14.43 -4.12
CA ILE A 69 -2.98 -13.37 -3.14
C ILE A 69 -1.78 -13.71 -2.26
N LYS A 70 -0.73 -12.89 -2.34
CA LYS A 70 0.50 -13.06 -1.55
C LYS A 70 0.92 -11.74 -0.92
N PRO A 71 1.53 -11.75 0.28
CA PRO A 71 2.12 -10.56 0.87
C PRO A 71 3.28 -10.05 0.01
N CYS A 72 3.45 -8.74 -0.05
CA CYS A 72 4.52 -8.07 -0.77
C CYS A 72 5.79 -8.06 0.09
N PRO A 73 6.87 -8.74 -0.35
CA PRO A 73 8.11 -8.76 0.42
C PRO A 73 8.79 -7.39 0.39
N VAL A 74 9.61 -7.10 1.40
CA VAL A 74 10.58 -6.00 1.33
C VAL A 74 11.68 -6.40 0.34
N LEU A 75 11.97 -5.53 -0.63
CA LEU A 75 12.99 -5.82 -1.64
C LEU A 75 14.37 -5.90 -1.00
N GLN A 76 15.11 -6.96 -1.32
CA GLN A 76 16.48 -7.16 -0.81
C GLN A 76 17.55 -6.55 -1.73
N GLU A 77 17.18 -6.23 -2.98
CA GLU A 77 18.11 -5.85 -4.05
C GLU A 77 17.46 -4.83 -5.02
N GLY A 78 18.28 -4.25 -5.89
CA GLY A 78 17.86 -3.29 -6.92
C GLY A 78 17.69 -1.85 -6.42
N THR A 79 17.17 -0.99 -7.29
CA THR A 79 17.00 0.46 -7.06
C THR A 79 16.11 0.79 -5.85
N PHE A 80 15.20 -0.11 -5.49
CA PHE A 80 14.25 0.05 -4.39
C PHE A 80 14.56 -0.88 -3.21
N LYS A 81 15.82 -1.28 -3.02
CA LYS A 81 16.25 -2.11 -1.88
C LYS A 81 15.81 -1.50 -0.55
N GLY A 82 15.26 -2.33 0.33
CA GLY A 82 14.73 -1.93 1.64
C GLY A 82 13.36 -1.26 1.58
N ALA A 83 12.78 -1.05 0.39
CA ALA A 83 11.46 -0.44 0.26
C ALA A 83 10.34 -1.45 0.49
N HIS A 84 9.31 -0.98 1.18
CA HIS A 84 8.01 -1.64 1.21
C HIS A 84 7.27 -1.38 -0.10
N ALA A 85 6.40 -2.32 -0.49
CA ALA A 85 5.51 -2.09 -1.62
C ALA A 85 4.59 -0.90 -1.32
N LYS A 86 4.37 -0.09 -2.34
CA LYS A 86 3.47 1.08 -2.32
C LYS A 86 2.14 0.81 -3.01
N GLY A 87 2.05 -0.28 -3.76
CA GLY A 87 0.82 -0.69 -4.43
C GLY A 87 0.97 -2.03 -5.14
N CYS A 88 0.04 -2.31 -6.04
CA CYS A 88 0.06 -3.48 -6.90
C CYS A 88 0.25 -3.09 -8.36
N ARG A 89 0.76 -4.04 -9.15
CA ARG A 89 1.02 -3.88 -10.58
C ARG A 89 0.44 -5.02 -11.38
N LYS A 90 -0.07 -4.70 -12.56
CA LYS A 90 -0.41 -5.63 -13.64
C LYS A 90 0.38 -5.23 -14.87
N ILE A 91 1.05 -6.20 -15.49
CA ILE A 91 1.82 -6.03 -16.71
C ILE A 91 1.20 -6.94 -17.77
N ILE A 92 0.84 -6.36 -18.90
CA ILE A 92 0.46 -7.12 -20.09
C ILE A 92 1.66 -7.08 -21.02
N GLN A 93 2.35 -8.21 -21.11
CA GLN A 93 3.53 -8.37 -21.95
C GLN A 93 3.17 -9.16 -23.20
N THR A 94 3.63 -8.70 -24.35
CA THR A 94 3.54 -9.42 -25.62
C THR A 94 4.95 -9.57 -26.18
N VAL A 95 5.38 -10.82 -26.39
CA VAL A 95 6.67 -11.17 -27.02
C VAL A 95 6.39 -11.92 -28.31
N GLU A 96 6.75 -11.29 -29.43
CA GLU A 96 6.57 -11.69 -30.85
C GLU A 96 5.11 -11.88 -31.28
N SER A 97 4.33 -12.63 -30.50
CA SER A 97 2.87 -12.79 -30.59
C SER A 97 2.26 -13.43 -29.34
N LYS A 98 3.09 -13.88 -28.38
CA LYS A 98 2.64 -14.53 -27.15
C LYS A 98 2.36 -13.47 -26.09
N LYS A 99 1.12 -13.44 -25.62
CA LYS A 99 0.68 -12.56 -24.54
C LYS A 99 0.86 -13.28 -23.20
N SER A 100 1.41 -12.58 -22.22
CA SER A 100 1.51 -13.01 -20.83
C SER A 100 1.02 -11.89 -19.92
N THR A 101 0.24 -12.25 -18.91
CA THR A 101 -0.20 -11.34 -17.86
C THR A 101 0.61 -11.63 -16.61
N ILE A 102 1.32 -10.62 -16.13
CA ILE A 102 2.10 -10.67 -14.91
C ILE A 102 1.42 -9.77 -13.89
N ARG A 103 1.21 -10.27 -12.68
CA ARG A 103 0.75 -9.48 -11.54
C ARG A 103 1.79 -9.56 -10.44
N GLU A 104 2.12 -8.43 -9.87
CA GLU A 104 3.20 -8.32 -8.88
C GLU A 104 3.01 -7.07 -8.00
N CYS A 105 3.88 -6.89 -7.01
CA CYS A 105 3.90 -5.72 -6.16
C CYS A 105 4.59 -4.53 -6.85
N ALA A 106 4.09 -3.32 -6.60
CA ALA A 106 4.68 -2.07 -7.05
C ALA A 106 5.45 -1.40 -5.91
N TYR A 107 6.71 -1.03 -6.17
CA TYR A 107 7.58 -0.36 -5.20
C TYR A 107 7.88 1.10 -5.60
N SER A 108 7.66 1.43 -6.88
CA SER A 108 7.54 2.81 -7.33
C SER A 108 6.25 3.42 -6.78
N GLY A 109 6.31 4.65 -6.29
CA GLY A 109 5.11 5.41 -5.88
C GLY A 109 4.43 6.12 -7.05
N GLU A 110 4.72 5.70 -8.28
CA GLU A 110 4.21 6.34 -9.48
C GLU A 110 2.88 5.69 -9.87
N VAL A 111 1.85 6.51 -10.07
CA VAL A 111 0.61 6.07 -10.71
C VAL A 111 0.91 5.89 -12.20
N VAL A 112 0.83 4.64 -12.65
CA VAL A 112 1.12 4.28 -14.04
C VAL A 112 -0.08 3.54 -14.59
N ASP A 113 -0.79 4.13 -15.54
CA ASP A 113 -1.94 3.51 -16.19
C ASP A 113 -1.69 3.44 -17.70
N GLY A 114 -1.64 2.23 -18.25
CA GLY A 114 -1.47 1.99 -19.68
C GLY A 114 -0.13 2.45 -20.26
N GLN A 115 0.90 2.71 -19.44
CA GLN A 115 2.19 3.14 -19.95
C GLN A 115 2.83 2.01 -20.77
N LYS A 116 2.99 2.26 -22.06
CA LYS A 116 3.68 1.36 -22.98
C LYS A 116 5.18 1.50 -22.80
N LYS A 117 5.86 0.41 -22.45
CA LYS A 117 7.30 0.27 -22.61
C LYS A 117 7.56 -0.71 -23.73
N THR A 118 8.13 -0.21 -24.82
CA THR A 118 8.56 -1.03 -25.95
C THR A 118 10.03 -1.35 -25.77
N GLY A 119 10.37 -2.63 -25.84
CA GLY A 119 11.76 -3.09 -25.88
C GLY A 119 12.23 -3.14 -27.33
N ASN A 120 12.59 -4.33 -27.80
CA ASN A 120 12.84 -4.60 -29.21
C ASN A 120 11.50 -4.64 -30.01
N TRP A 121 11.57 -4.65 -31.35
CA TRP A 121 10.40 -4.61 -32.24
C TRP A 121 9.30 -5.63 -31.90
N GLY A 122 9.67 -6.81 -31.39
CA GLY A 122 8.76 -7.87 -30.97
C GLY A 122 8.25 -7.79 -29.52
N ILE A 123 8.69 -6.85 -28.69
CA ILE A 123 8.35 -6.82 -27.25
C ILE A 123 7.58 -5.55 -26.89
N ASN A 124 6.32 -5.73 -26.52
CA ASN A 124 5.45 -4.67 -26.02
C ASN A 124 4.99 -4.98 -24.60
N MET A 125 5.15 -4.05 -23.67
CA MET A 125 4.68 -4.19 -22.29
C MET A 125 3.80 -3.01 -21.93
N TYR A 126 2.64 -3.27 -21.34
CA TYR A 126 1.76 -2.26 -20.77
C TYR A 126 1.74 -2.39 -19.25
N TYR A 127 2.05 -1.31 -18.55
CA TYR A 127 2.11 -1.26 -17.09
C TYR A 127 0.86 -0.57 -16.53
N TYR A 128 0.26 -1.21 -15.52
CA TYR A 128 -0.87 -0.70 -14.75
C TYR A 128 -0.52 -0.80 -13.27
N GLN A 129 -0.56 0.29 -12.53
CA GLN A 129 -0.25 0.39 -11.11
C GLN A 129 -1.44 1.00 -10.37
N CYS A 130 -1.74 0.46 -9.20
CA CYS A 130 -2.85 0.91 -8.37
C CYS A 130 -2.53 0.69 -6.88
N GLU A 131 -3.20 1.44 -6.02
CA GLU A 131 -3.15 1.26 -4.57
C GLU A 131 -4.40 0.54 -4.10
N ASN A 132 -4.27 -0.32 -3.08
CA ASN A 132 -5.41 -1.04 -2.53
C ASN A 132 -6.26 -0.08 -1.68
N THR A 133 -7.51 0.14 -2.06
CA THR A 133 -8.48 0.95 -1.28
C THR A 133 -9.34 0.11 -0.34
N GLY A 134 -9.20 -1.22 -0.39
CA GLY A 134 -9.98 -2.17 0.40
C GLY A 134 -9.20 -3.45 0.71
N SER A 135 -9.92 -4.50 1.11
CA SER A 135 -9.32 -5.80 1.46
C SER A 135 -8.85 -6.62 0.25
N GLU A 136 -9.42 -6.37 -0.93
CA GLU A 136 -9.08 -7.07 -2.17
C GLU A 136 -7.97 -6.33 -2.93
N PRO A 137 -6.98 -7.06 -3.50
CA PRO A 137 -5.96 -6.42 -4.32
C PRO A 137 -6.51 -5.76 -5.59
N CYS A 138 -6.13 -4.51 -5.81
CA CYS A 138 -6.61 -3.70 -6.94
C CYS A 138 -6.14 -4.24 -8.31
N ASN A 139 -5.08 -5.05 -8.36
CA ASN A 139 -4.54 -5.60 -9.60
C ASN A 139 -5.31 -6.83 -10.12
N GLY A 140 -6.48 -7.17 -9.56
CA GLY A 140 -7.34 -8.27 -10.00
C GLY A 140 -7.90 -8.06 -11.41
N ALA A 141 -8.79 -7.07 -11.55
CA ALA A 141 -9.09 -6.27 -12.74
C ALA A 141 -10.50 -5.64 -12.63
N ARG A 142 -10.67 -4.44 -13.19
CA ARG A 142 -11.69 -4.18 -14.20
C ARG A 142 -11.06 -3.24 -15.23
N SER A 143 -11.05 -3.61 -16.51
CA SER A 143 -10.85 -2.60 -17.55
C SER A 143 -11.93 -1.52 -17.35
N PRO A 144 -11.62 -0.21 -17.45
CA PRO A 144 -12.62 0.85 -17.29
C PRO A 144 -13.82 0.66 -18.23
N LEU A 145 -13.62 0.00 -19.38
CA LEU A 145 -14.68 -0.40 -20.32
C LEU A 145 -15.75 -1.31 -19.70
N VAL A 146 -15.35 -2.24 -18.81
CA VAL A 146 -16.29 -3.17 -18.18
C VAL A 146 -17.15 -2.45 -17.14
N ILE A 147 -16.56 -1.50 -16.40
CA ILE A 147 -17.30 -0.67 -15.44
C ILE A 147 -18.33 0.20 -16.18
N ALA A 148 -17.92 0.85 -17.28
CA ALA A 148 -18.81 1.68 -18.08
C ALA A 148 -19.98 0.88 -18.68
N LEU A 149 -19.73 -0.35 -19.17
CA LEU A 149 -20.79 -1.18 -19.75
C LEU A 149 -21.81 -1.65 -18.70
N SER A 150 -21.36 -1.99 -17.49
CA SER A 150 -22.27 -2.36 -16.39
C SER A 150 -23.14 -1.19 -15.95
N LEU A 151 -22.61 0.03 -15.93
CA LEU A 151 -23.35 1.26 -15.63
C LEU A 151 -24.38 1.61 -16.71
N LEU A 152 -24.02 1.42 -17.98
CA LEU A 152 -24.95 1.67 -19.10
C LEU A 152 -26.11 0.68 -19.10
N LEU A 153 -25.83 -0.61 -18.84
CA LEU A 153 -26.87 -1.65 -18.77
C LEU A 153 -27.85 -1.41 -17.61
N SER A 154 -27.36 -1.01 -16.44
CA SER A 154 -28.23 -0.68 -15.30
C SER A 154 -29.08 0.57 -15.55
N LEU A 155 -28.54 1.58 -16.24
CA LEU A 155 -29.35 2.74 -16.66
C LEU A 155 -30.45 2.32 -17.64
N THR A 156 -30.15 1.49 -18.64
CA THR A 156 -31.19 1.05 -19.60
C THR A 156 -32.29 0.23 -18.93
N ALA A 157 -31.97 -0.62 -17.95
CA ALA A 157 -32.96 -1.39 -17.20
C ALA A 157 -33.93 -0.49 -16.40
N LEU A 158 -33.48 0.67 -15.94
CA LEU A 158 -34.32 1.66 -15.24
C LEU A 158 -35.23 2.48 -16.17
N PHE A 159 -34.91 2.57 -17.47
CA PHE A 159 -35.73 3.29 -18.46
C PHE A 159 -36.79 2.40 -19.13
N PHE A 160 -36.66 1.07 -19.04
CA PHE A 160 -37.61 0.09 -19.61
C PHE A 160 -38.56 -0.53 -18.56
N GLN A 161 -38.67 0.08 -17.38
CA GLN A 161 -39.63 -0.24 -16.34
C GLN A 161 -40.50 0.99 -16.03
#